data_AF-A0A1F5DBH6-F1
#
_entry.id   AF-A0A1F5DBH6-F1
#
_cell.length_a   1.000
_cell.length_b   1.000
_cell.length_c   1.000
_cell.angle_alpha   90.00
_cell.angle_beta   90.00
_cell.angle_gamma   90.00
#
_symmetry.space_group_name_H-M   'P 1'
#
loop_
_entity.id
_entity.type
_entity.pdbx_description
1 polymer ?
#
loop_
_entity_poly.entity_id
_entity_poly.type
_entity_poly.pdbx_seq_one_letter_code
_entity_poly.pdbx_strand_id
1 'polypeptide(L)'
;MIGEIISIFTSGGFGAIVGGIGSIFTRIEERKAKKDQYEHDLEMAKIALEESKLDRDHELAMADKERIKAEVEGEIETKKLDYQALIESVKDASKPTGIKWVDGVRALMRPLITTYLLIVSTVIAVQVFRYTKGLESLSPAEILTMYKDLISNINFLTNVAVTWWFGTRSTNK
;
A
#
# COMPACT_ATOMS: atom_id res chain seq x y z
N MET A 1 -34.19 68.84 66.88
CA MET A 1 -33.12 67.88 67.19
C MET A 1 -33.15 66.59 66.35
N ILE A 2 -34.29 65.98 66.01
CA ILE A 2 -34.32 64.79 65.11
C ILE A 2 -34.05 65.16 63.63
N GLY A 3 -34.48 66.35 63.20
CA GLY A 3 -34.27 66.82 61.82
C GLY A 3 -32.81 67.13 61.45
N GLU A 4 -31.97 67.54 62.40
CA GLU A 4 -30.55 67.85 62.14
C GLU A 4 -29.71 66.58 61.96
N ILE A 5 -30.01 65.50 62.70
CA ILE A 5 -29.33 64.20 62.55
C ILE A 5 -29.67 63.56 61.19
N ILE A 6 -30.92 63.70 60.72
CA ILE A 6 -31.33 63.25 59.39
C ILE A 6 -30.68 64.09 58.29
N SER A 7 -30.47 65.39 58.51
CA SER A 7 -29.77 66.28 57.57
C SER A 7 -28.28 65.97 57.41
N ILE A 8 -27.62 65.47 58.46
CA ILE A 8 -26.23 65.00 58.39
C ILE A 8 -26.15 63.64 57.66
N PHE A 9 -27.14 62.77 57.86
CA PHE A 9 -27.27 61.51 57.10
C PHE A 9 -27.67 61.69 55.62
N THR A 10 -28.33 62.80 55.28
CA THR A 10 -28.70 63.16 53.89
C THR A 10 -27.74 64.17 53.25
N SER A 11 -26.72 64.65 53.98
CA SER A 11 -25.67 65.48 53.42
C SER A 11 -24.83 64.67 52.42
N GLY A 12 -24.56 65.26 51.25
CA GLY A 12 -23.92 64.60 50.09
C GLY A 12 -22.55 63.96 50.35
N GLY A 13 -21.96 64.10 51.54
CA GLY A 13 -20.73 63.41 51.94
C GLY A 13 -20.89 61.91 52.23
N PHE A 14 -22.00 61.48 52.84
CA PHE A 14 -22.21 60.05 53.15
C PHE A 14 -22.62 59.25 51.89
N GLY A 15 -23.42 59.87 51.00
CA GLY A 15 -23.73 59.32 49.68
C GLY A 15 -22.51 59.16 48.78
N ALA A 16 -21.52 60.06 48.88
CA ALA A 16 -20.27 59.96 48.15
C ALA A 16 -19.35 58.83 48.67
N ILE A 17 -19.34 58.56 49.99
CA ILE A 17 -18.57 57.46 50.57
C ILE A 17 -19.22 56.10 50.27
N VAL A 18 -20.54 55.98 50.40
CA VAL A 18 -21.28 54.76 50.06
C VAL A 18 -21.25 54.51 48.55
N GLY A 19 -21.38 55.55 47.73
CA GLY A 19 -21.18 55.46 46.28
C GLY A 19 -19.74 55.12 45.89
N GLY A 20 -18.75 55.62 46.63
CA GLY A 20 -17.33 55.28 46.47
C GLY A 20 -17.03 53.80 46.78
N ILE A 21 -17.53 53.27 47.89
CA ILE A 21 -17.39 51.86 48.26
C ILE A 21 -18.15 50.96 47.28
N GLY A 22 -19.36 51.35 46.88
CA GLY A 22 -20.12 50.70 45.83
C GLY A 22 -19.30 50.63 44.53
N SER A 23 -18.73 51.75 44.08
CA SER A 23 -17.91 51.81 42.86
C SER A 23 -16.66 50.93 42.91
N ILE A 24 -16.04 50.76 44.08
CA ILE A 24 -14.89 49.87 44.26
C ILE A 24 -15.33 48.41 44.14
N PHE A 25 -16.46 48.04 44.74
CA PHE A 25 -17.05 46.71 44.59
C PHE A 25 -17.44 46.43 43.13
N THR A 26 -18.13 47.37 42.46
CA THR A 26 -18.48 47.23 41.03
C THR A 26 -17.25 47.06 40.16
N ARG A 27 -16.17 47.81 40.43
CA ARG A 27 -14.92 47.73 39.66
C ARG A 27 -14.16 46.42 39.87
N ILE A 28 -14.28 45.79 41.05
CA ILE A 28 -13.71 44.46 41.31
C ILE A 28 -14.52 43.38 40.59
N GLU A 29 -15.85 43.50 40.61
CA GLU A 29 -16.76 42.58 39.93
C GLU A 29 -16.64 42.68 38.41
N GLU A 30 -16.59 43.90 37.85
CA GLU A 30 -16.30 44.16 36.44
C GLU A 30 -14.94 43.59 36.00
N ARG A 31 -13.92 43.64 36.87
CA ARG A 31 -12.62 43.04 36.57
C ARG A 31 -12.67 41.52 36.55
N LYS A 32 -13.47 40.89 37.41
CA LYS A 32 -13.71 39.45 37.39
C LYS A 32 -14.51 39.06 36.14
N ALA A 33 -15.62 39.74 35.88
CA ALA A 33 -16.43 39.50 34.68
C ALA A 33 -15.63 39.67 33.37
N LYS A 34 -14.73 40.67 33.30
CA LYS A 34 -13.82 40.82 32.15
C LYS A 34 -12.81 39.68 32.04
N LYS A 35 -12.28 39.17 33.16
CA LYS A 35 -11.39 38.01 33.13
C LYS A 35 -12.12 36.77 32.64
N ASP A 36 -13.33 36.53 33.12
CA ASP A 36 -14.15 35.39 32.71
C ASP A 36 -14.50 35.48 31.21
N GLN A 37 -14.81 36.68 30.70
CA GLN A 37 -14.98 36.91 29.26
C GLN A 37 -13.70 36.62 28.47
N TYR A 38 -12.53 37.07 28.92
CA TYR A 38 -11.27 36.80 28.22
C TYR A 38 -10.88 35.32 28.26
N GLU A 39 -11.17 34.62 29.36
CA GLU A 39 -10.96 33.17 29.45
C GLU A 39 -11.89 32.43 28.48
N HIS A 40 -13.16 32.83 28.42
CA HIS A 40 -14.11 32.29 27.45
C HIS A 40 -13.69 32.54 26.00
N ASP A 41 -13.27 33.78 25.66
CA ASP A 41 -12.79 34.12 24.32
C ASP A 41 -11.54 33.31 23.95
N LEU A 42 -10.64 33.06 24.90
CA LEU A 42 -9.48 32.19 24.71
C LEU A 42 -9.85 30.73 24.51
N GLU A 43 -10.84 30.21 25.25
CA GLU A 43 -11.34 28.85 25.05
C GLU A 43 -12.03 28.69 23.70
N MET A 44 -12.87 29.64 23.31
CA MET A 44 -13.50 29.66 21.99
C MET A 44 -12.47 29.72 20.86
N ALA A 45 -11.42 30.52 21.01
CA ALA A 45 -10.33 30.58 20.05
C ALA A 45 -9.54 29.26 19.96
N LYS A 46 -9.37 28.54 21.08
CA LYS A 46 -8.74 27.21 21.11
C LYS A 46 -9.60 26.15 20.43
N ILE A 47 -10.90 26.13 20.72
CA ILE A 47 -11.86 25.19 20.10
C ILE A 47 -11.89 25.41 18.59
N ALA A 48 -11.98 26.66 18.13
CA ALA A 48 -11.96 26.98 16.70
C ALA A 48 -10.65 26.53 16.01
N LEU A 49 -9.51 26.62 16.70
CA LEU A 49 -8.23 26.15 16.20
C LEU A 49 -8.17 24.62 16.13
N GLU A 50 -8.73 23.93 17.11
CA GLU A 50 -8.83 22.47 17.14
C GLU A 50 -9.76 21.93 16.05
N GLU A 51 -10.94 22.54 15.86
CA GLU A 51 -11.86 22.24 14.75
C GLU A 51 -11.16 22.43 13.40
N SER A 52 -10.48 23.57 13.19
CA SER A 52 -9.75 23.83 11.95
C SER A 52 -8.63 22.82 11.68
N LYS A 53 -7.97 22.30 12.73
CA LYS A 53 -6.99 21.22 12.59
C LYS A 53 -7.66 19.90 12.22
N LEU A 54 -8.77 19.58 12.87
CA LEU A 54 -9.51 18.34 12.64
C LEU A 54 -10.09 18.30 11.22
N ASP A 55 -10.59 19.43 10.72
CA ASP A 55 -11.06 19.57 9.34
C ASP A 55 -9.91 19.38 8.34
N ARG A 56 -8.74 20.00 8.58
CA ARG A 56 -7.56 19.83 7.74
C ARG A 56 -7.04 18.40 7.74
N ASP A 57 -7.00 17.76 8.90
CA ASP A 57 -6.58 16.36 9.03
C ASP A 57 -7.56 15.43 8.30
N HIS A 58 -8.86 15.74 8.35
CA HIS A 58 -9.87 15.02 7.58
C HIS A 58 -9.68 15.20 6.07
N GLU A 59 -9.47 16.43 5.60
CA GLU A 59 -9.20 16.72 4.19
C GLU A 59 -7.94 15.99 3.69
N LEU A 60 -6.86 16.00 4.46
CA LEU A 60 -5.63 15.28 4.13
C LEU A 60 -5.86 13.76 4.10
N ALA A 61 -6.59 13.21 5.08
CA ALA A 61 -6.91 11.79 5.10
C ALA A 61 -7.81 11.36 3.92
N MET A 62 -8.69 12.24 3.45
CA MET A 62 -9.50 12.00 2.25
C MET A 62 -8.66 12.07 0.98
N ALA A 63 -7.79 13.08 0.85
CA ALA A 63 -6.87 13.21 -0.28
C ALA A 63 -5.89 12.02 -0.39
N ASP A 64 -5.37 11.53 0.74
CA ASP A 64 -4.50 10.35 0.77
C ASP A 64 -5.27 9.08 0.34
N LYS A 65 -6.52 8.91 0.77
CA LYS A 65 -7.36 7.79 0.33
C LYS A 65 -7.63 7.84 -1.17
N GLU A 66 -7.88 9.02 -1.73
CA GLU A 66 -8.08 9.20 -3.16
C GLU A 66 -6.82 8.90 -3.95
N ARG A 67 -5.64 9.35 -3.47
CA ARG A 67 -4.35 9.04 -4.08
C ARG A 67 -4.08 7.54 -4.11
N ILE A 68 -4.30 6.85 -2.98
CA ILE A 68 -4.11 5.39 -2.89
C ILE A 68 -5.07 4.66 -3.83
N LYS A 69 -6.33 5.08 -3.92
CA LYS A 69 -7.28 4.50 -4.89
C LYS A 69 -6.81 4.68 -6.32
N ALA A 70 -6.38 5.89 -6.70
CA ALA A 70 -5.89 6.17 -8.04
C ALA A 70 -4.62 5.36 -8.38
N GLU A 71 -3.71 5.18 -7.42
CA GLU A 71 -2.51 4.35 -7.58
C GLU A 71 -2.86 2.87 -7.77
N VAL A 72 -3.74 2.34 -6.92
CA VAL A 72 -4.22 0.95 -7.02
C VAL A 72 -4.99 0.71 -8.32
N GLU A 73 -5.85 1.64 -8.72
CA GLU A 73 -6.59 1.57 -9.99
C GLU A 73 -5.64 1.63 -11.18
N GLY A 74 -4.65 2.52 -11.16
CA GLY A 74 -3.62 2.62 -12.19
C GLY A 74 -2.75 1.37 -12.30
N GLU A 75 -2.39 0.75 -11.17
CA GLU A 75 -1.69 -0.54 -11.16
C GLU A 75 -2.57 -1.67 -11.72
N ILE A 76 -3.86 -1.71 -11.35
CA ILE A 76 -4.80 -2.71 -11.85
C ILE A 76 -4.99 -2.55 -13.36
N GLU A 77 -5.12 -1.32 -13.84
CA GLU A 77 -5.26 -1.03 -15.27
C GLU A 77 -3.99 -1.41 -16.04
N THR A 78 -2.81 -1.05 -15.53
CA THR A 78 -1.53 -1.44 -16.13
C THR A 78 -1.40 -2.97 -16.19
N LYS A 79 -1.69 -3.67 -15.09
CA LYS A 79 -1.66 -5.14 -15.05
C LYS A 79 -2.68 -5.73 -16.04
N LYS A 80 -3.88 -5.17 -16.16
CA LYS A 80 -4.89 -5.62 -17.14
C LYS A 80 -4.39 -5.44 -18.57
N LEU A 81 -3.76 -4.31 -18.89
CA LEU A 81 -3.18 -4.06 -20.21
C LEU A 81 -2.05 -5.04 -20.51
N ASP A 82 -1.17 -5.32 -19.54
CA ASP A 82 -0.09 -6.31 -19.69
C ASP A 82 -0.66 -7.73 -19.92
N TYR A 83 -1.69 -8.12 -19.17
CA TYR A 83 -2.37 -9.40 -19.38
C TYR A 83 -3.05 -9.47 -20.74
N GLN A 84 -3.68 -8.38 -21.20
CA GLN A 84 -4.30 -8.32 -22.53
C GLN A 84 -3.25 -8.42 -23.64
N ALA A 85 -2.14 -7.70 -23.54
CA ALA A 85 -1.02 -7.79 -24.47
C ALA A 85 -0.42 -9.22 -24.50
N LEU A 86 -0.32 -9.89 -23.35
CA LEU A 86 0.10 -11.28 -23.28
C LEU A 86 -0.90 -12.21 -23.98
N ILE A 87 -2.20 -12.04 -23.75
CA ILE A 87 -3.25 -12.84 -24.40
C ILE A 87 -3.23 -12.63 -25.92
N GLU A 88 -3.11 -11.39 -26.38
CA GLU A 88 -3.05 -11.05 -27.80
C GLU A 88 -1.79 -11.62 -28.46
N SER A 89 -0.62 -11.50 -27.82
CA SER A 89 0.62 -12.07 -28.35
C SER A 89 0.58 -13.60 -28.44
N VAL A 90 -0.03 -14.29 -27.46
CA VAL A 90 -0.24 -15.75 -27.51
C VAL A 90 -1.23 -16.12 -28.62
N LYS A 91 -2.29 -15.34 -28.79
CA LYS A 91 -3.31 -15.56 -29.83
C LYS A 91 -2.71 -15.38 -31.22
N ASP A 92 -1.94 -14.33 -31.44
CA ASP A 92 -1.24 -14.07 -32.70
C ASP A 92 -0.14 -15.10 -32.98
N ALA A 93 0.58 -15.53 -31.95
CA ALA A 93 1.52 -16.65 -32.06
C ALA A 93 0.84 -17.99 -32.39
N SER A 94 -0.47 -18.11 -32.18
CA SER A 94 -1.24 -19.33 -32.49
C SER A 94 -1.98 -19.27 -33.83
N LYS A 95 -2.02 -18.10 -34.49
CA LYS A 95 -2.68 -17.95 -35.78
C LYS A 95 -1.85 -18.60 -36.90
N PRO A 96 -2.46 -19.43 -37.76
CA PRO A 96 -1.82 -19.91 -38.98
C PRO A 96 -1.57 -18.72 -39.92
N THR A 97 -0.42 -18.74 -40.57
CA THR A 97 0.00 -17.73 -41.55
C THR A 97 -0.82 -17.77 -42.84
N GLY A 98 -1.60 -18.85 -43.04
CA GLY A 98 -2.45 -19.04 -44.22
C GLY A 98 -1.73 -19.73 -45.38
N ILE A 99 -0.40 -19.89 -45.28
CA ILE A 99 0.41 -20.62 -46.24
C ILE A 99 0.63 -22.03 -45.69
N LYS A 100 -0.08 -23.01 -46.28
CA LYS A 100 -0.09 -24.41 -45.79
C LYS A 100 1.30 -25.01 -45.54
N TRP A 101 2.29 -24.70 -46.37
CA TRP A 101 3.64 -25.23 -46.18
C TRP A 101 4.37 -24.58 -45.00
N VAL A 102 4.22 -23.26 -44.79
CA VAL A 102 4.83 -22.53 -43.68
C VAL A 102 4.23 -22.99 -42.36
N ASP A 103 2.90 -23.14 -42.31
CA ASP A 103 2.21 -23.63 -41.12
C ASP A 103 2.57 -25.10 -40.82
N GLY A 104 2.76 -25.93 -41.85
CA GLY A 104 3.26 -27.29 -41.72
C GLY A 104 4.68 -27.36 -41.15
N VAL A 105 5.61 -26.55 -41.69
CA VAL A 105 6.98 -26.46 -41.16
C VAL A 105 6.97 -25.95 -39.71
N ARG A 106 6.22 -24.89 -39.42
CA ARG A 106 6.08 -24.33 -38.07
C ARG A 106 5.53 -25.34 -37.06
N ALA A 107 4.55 -26.15 -37.46
CA ALA A 107 4.01 -27.22 -36.63
C ALA A 107 5.07 -28.31 -36.35
N LEU A 108 5.92 -28.62 -37.33
CA LEU A 108 7.01 -29.59 -37.20
C LEU A 108 8.21 -29.08 -36.39
N MET A 109 8.43 -27.77 -36.29
CA MET A 109 9.57 -27.21 -35.55
C MET A 109 9.57 -27.61 -34.07
N ARG A 110 8.40 -27.65 -33.41
CA ARG A 110 8.32 -28.05 -31.99
C ARG A 110 8.81 -29.49 -31.77
N PRO A 111 8.24 -30.50 -32.46
CA PRO A 111 8.76 -31.86 -32.41
C PRO A 111 10.24 -31.94 -32.78
N LEU A 112 10.66 -31.26 -33.86
CA LEU A 112 12.03 -31.35 -34.35
C LEU A 112 13.05 -30.81 -33.34
N ILE A 113 12.81 -29.63 -32.78
CA ILE A 113 13.68 -29.03 -31.75
C ILE A 113 13.72 -29.93 -30.51
N THR A 114 12.56 -30.46 -30.08
CA THR A 114 12.48 -31.32 -28.90
C THR A 114 13.25 -32.62 -29.10
N THR A 115 13.07 -33.27 -30.25
CA THR A 115 13.81 -34.48 -30.62
C THR A 115 15.30 -34.19 -30.74
N TYR A 116 15.69 -33.08 -31.36
CA TYR A 116 17.10 -32.67 -31.46
C TYR A 116 17.73 -32.48 -30.07
N LEU A 117 17.08 -31.74 -29.18
CA LEU A 117 17.57 -31.52 -27.81
C LEU A 117 17.70 -32.83 -27.03
N LEU A 118 16.73 -33.75 -27.19
CA LEU A 118 16.78 -35.07 -26.55
C LEU A 118 17.97 -35.89 -27.07
N ILE A 119 18.20 -35.89 -28.39
CA ILE A 119 19.34 -36.58 -29.00
C ILE A 119 20.65 -35.98 -28.48
N VAL A 120 20.82 -34.65 -28.52
CA VAL A 120 22.03 -33.98 -28.04
C VAL A 120 22.28 -34.28 -26.57
N SER A 121 21.27 -34.16 -25.72
CA SER A 121 21.37 -34.48 -24.29
C SER A 121 21.76 -35.95 -24.07
N THR A 122 21.19 -36.88 -24.83
CA THR A 122 21.51 -38.31 -24.74
C THR A 122 22.94 -38.58 -25.20
N VAL A 123 23.37 -37.96 -26.30
CA VAL A 123 24.74 -38.11 -26.82
C VAL A 123 25.77 -37.58 -25.82
N ILE A 124 25.53 -36.41 -25.23
CA ILE A 124 26.40 -35.86 -24.19
C ILE A 124 26.47 -36.82 -22.99
N ALA A 125 25.33 -37.30 -22.51
CA ALA A 125 25.28 -38.24 -21.39
C ALA A 125 26.06 -39.53 -21.68
N VAL A 126 25.91 -40.12 -22.87
CA VAL A 126 26.65 -41.32 -23.28
C VAL A 126 28.14 -41.04 -23.43
N GLN A 127 28.53 -39.90 -24.00
CA GLN A 127 29.94 -39.52 -24.11
C GLN A 127 30.57 -39.37 -22.72
N VAL A 128 29.92 -38.65 -21.81
CA VAL A 128 30.39 -38.51 -20.42
C VAL A 128 30.52 -39.89 -19.76
N PHE A 129 29.51 -40.75 -19.89
CA PHE A 129 29.56 -42.11 -19.33
C PHE A 129 30.72 -42.95 -19.90
N ARG A 130 31.01 -42.81 -21.20
CA ARG A 130 32.15 -43.49 -21.83
C ARG A 130 33.49 -42.93 -21.37
N TYR A 131 33.62 -41.61 -21.25
CA TYR A 131 34.84 -40.95 -20.79
C TYR A 131 35.17 -41.28 -19.34
N THR A 132 34.15 -41.38 -18.48
CA THR A 132 34.35 -41.79 -17.09
C THR A 132 34.66 -43.29 -16.99
N LYS A 133 34.27 -44.12 -17.97
CA LYS A 133 34.25 -45.59 -17.89
C LYS A 133 33.14 -46.11 -16.97
N GLY A 134 32.04 -45.37 -16.89
CA GLY A 134 30.87 -45.73 -16.11
C GLY A 134 30.91 -45.24 -14.65
N LEU A 135 29.84 -45.53 -13.91
CA LEU A 135 29.64 -45.04 -12.55
C LEU A 135 30.64 -45.62 -11.54
N GLU A 136 31.18 -46.81 -11.79
CA GLU A 136 32.11 -47.51 -10.90
C GLU A 136 33.49 -46.85 -10.82
N SER A 137 33.82 -46.03 -11.80
CA SER A 137 35.08 -45.28 -11.86
C SER A 137 35.07 -43.98 -11.05
N LEU A 138 33.88 -43.51 -10.69
CA LEU A 138 33.68 -42.22 -10.03
C LEU A 138 33.86 -42.39 -8.52
N SER A 139 34.38 -41.35 -7.87
CA SER A 139 34.47 -41.35 -6.42
C SER A 139 33.06 -41.35 -5.80
N PRO A 140 32.87 -41.94 -4.61
CA PRO A 140 31.59 -41.91 -3.91
C PRO A 140 31.06 -40.48 -3.68
N ALA A 141 31.94 -39.50 -3.55
CA ALA A 141 31.59 -38.09 -3.40
C ALA A 141 30.99 -37.50 -4.68
N GLU A 142 31.53 -37.83 -5.86
CA GLU A 142 31.00 -37.37 -7.15
C GLU A 142 29.64 -37.99 -7.45
N ILE A 143 29.46 -39.28 -7.15
CA ILE A 143 28.18 -39.98 -7.29
C ILE A 143 27.12 -39.32 -6.41
N LEU A 144 27.46 -38.98 -5.16
CA LEU A 144 26.55 -38.28 -4.25
C LEU A 144 26.16 -36.89 -4.78
N THR A 145 27.09 -36.16 -5.38
CA THR A 145 26.82 -34.86 -6.01
C THR A 145 25.86 -35.01 -7.19
N MET A 146 26.12 -35.94 -8.11
CA MET A 146 25.22 -36.23 -9.23
C MET A 146 23.80 -36.60 -8.75
N TYR A 147 23.69 -37.34 -7.66
CA TYR A 147 22.40 -37.72 -7.09
C TYR A 147 21.64 -36.51 -6.53
N LYS A 148 22.34 -35.60 -5.84
CA LYS A 148 21.75 -34.33 -5.37
C LYS A 148 21.27 -33.46 -6.54
N ASP A 149 22.06 -33.36 -7.59
CA ASP A 149 21.70 -32.58 -8.78
C ASP A 149 20.48 -33.16 -9.50
N LEU A 150 20.39 -34.49 -9.60
CA LEU A 150 19.20 -35.16 -10.15
C LEU A 150 17.94 -34.87 -9.34
N ILE A 151 18.02 -34.94 -8.01
CA ILE A 151 16.89 -34.61 -7.12
C ILE A 151 16.48 -33.14 -7.31
N SER A 152 17.45 -32.23 -7.32
CA SER A 152 17.19 -30.80 -7.55
C SER A 152 16.51 -30.54 -8.89
N ASN A 153 16.97 -31.19 -9.96
CA ASN A 153 16.37 -31.07 -11.29
C ASN A 153 14.95 -31.65 -11.34
N ILE A 154 14.69 -32.79 -10.69
CA ILE A 154 13.34 -33.37 -10.61
C ILE A 154 12.40 -32.44 -9.84
N ASN A 155 12.85 -31.90 -8.70
CA ASN A 155 12.08 -30.94 -7.91
C ASN A 155 11.79 -29.67 -8.72
N PHE A 156 12.78 -29.16 -9.46
CA PHE A 156 12.61 -28.02 -10.34
C PHE A 156 11.55 -28.29 -11.43
N LEU A 157 11.66 -29.40 -12.16
CA LEU A 157 10.68 -29.78 -13.19
C LEU A 157 9.29 -29.97 -12.60
N THR A 158 9.19 -30.54 -11.39
CA THR A 158 7.92 -30.70 -10.67
C THR A 158 7.32 -29.35 -10.31
N ASN A 159 8.12 -28.43 -9.76
CA ASN A 159 7.66 -27.08 -9.44
C ASN A 159 7.19 -26.35 -10.69
N VAL A 160 7.94 -26.41 -11.79
CA VAL A 160 7.52 -25.80 -13.07
C VAL A 160 6.23 -26.43 -13.59
N ALA A 161 6.08 -27.74 -13.52
CA ALA A 161 4.85 -28.43 -13.94
C ALA A 161 3.64 -28.03 -13.08
N VAL A 162 3.81 -27.97 -11.76
CA VAL A 162 2.77 -27.54 -10.81
C VAL A 162 2.42 -26.06 -11.03
N THR A 163 3.41 -25.17 -11.12
CA THR A 163 3.22 -23.75 -11.41
C THR A 163 2.55 -23.54 -12.75
N TRP A 164 2.87 -24.33 -13.78
CA TRP A 164 2.13 -24.26 -15.04
C TRP A 164 0.68 -24.71 -14.84
N TRP A 165 0.47 -25.90 -14.26
CA TRP A 165 -0.86 -26.48 -14.08
C TRP A 165 -1.83 -25.61 -13.28
N PHE A 166 -1.33 -24.94 -12.24
CA PHE A 166 -2.13 -24.10 -11.35
C PHE A 166 -2.00 -22.60 -11.65
N GLY A 167 -0.85 -22.14 -12.14
CA GLY A 167 -0.58 -20.73 -12.42
C GLY A 167 -1.08 -20.24 -13.78
N THR A 168 -1.20 -21.11 -14.80
CA THR A 168 -1.82 -20.73 -16.09
C THR A 168 -3.33 -20.92 -16.10
N ARG A 169 -3.91 -21.53 -15.07
CA ARG A 169 -5.35 -21.48 -14.86
C ARG A 169 -5.68 -20.08 -14.36
N SER A 170 -5.86 -19.14 -15.29
CA SER A 170 -6.49 -17.87 -14.95
C SER A 170 -7.79 -18.19 -14.23
N THR A 171 -7.94 -17.64 -13.03
CA THR A 171 -9.22 -17.57 -12.32
C THR A 171 -10.24 -16.96 -13.28
N ASN A 172 -11.01 -17.82 -13.94
CA ASN A 172 -12.30 -17.45 -14.52
C ASN A 172 -13.23 -17.17 -13.35
N LYS A 173 -13.15 -15.94 -12.83
CA LYS A 173 -14.17 -15.22 -12.07
C LYS A 173 -13.72 -13.78 -11.89
#